data_AF-A0AAV0L6P8-F1
#
_entry.id   AF-A0AAV0L6P8-F1
#
_cell.length_a   1.000
_cell.length_b   1.000
_cell.length_c   1.000
_cell.angle_alpha   90.00
_cell.angle_beta   90.00
_cell.angle_gamma   90.00
#
_symmetry.space_group_name_H-M   'P 1'
#
loop_
_entity.id
_entity.type
_entity.pdbx_description
1 polymer ?
#
loop_
_entity_poly.entity_id
_entity_poly.type
_entity_poly.pdbx_seq_one_letter_code
_entity_poly.pdbx_strand_id
1 'polypeptide(L)'
;SDFATEQGGLSAEVIRKAFSATEEEFLQIVKRSWMAQPEIASAGSCCLLGIVSDDLLYVANLGDSRAVLGKRVSVAGEKGNGRVVAERLTTDHNVGVEEVRKEVEARHPDDAKIVIHARGVWRIKGIIQVSRSIGDVYLKKPEMSRDPLFQQFGTPVPLKRAVMTAEPSVTVRKLNPEDMFLILATDGLWEQLSDEAAVDMVLKNPRAGIARRLVRAALQEAAKKREMIYKDITKIEKGVRRYFHDDITVIVMFLDHPSGRLRAKASSVDCVSSPADIYSSSNGSNKDHS
;
A
#
# COMPACT_ATOMS: atom_id res chain seq x y z
N SER A 1 4.51 -12.75 16.76
CA SER A 1 4.48 -11.47 17.50
C SER A 1 3.58 -11.69 18.71
N ASP A 2 4.01 -11.25 19.88
CA ASP A 2 3.39 -11.60 21.18
C ASP A 2 1.92 -11.20 21.30
N PHE A 3 1.44 -10.26 20.47
CA PHE A 3 0.05 -9.78 20.44
C PHE A 3 -1.00 -10.83 20.04
N ALA A 4 -0.67 -11.79 19.16
CA ALA A 4 -1.65 -12.78 18.69
C ALA A 4 -1.96 -13.83 19.77
N THR A 5 -0.97 -14.13 20.61
CA THR A 5 -1.04 -15.11 21.71
C THR A 5 -1.78 -14.57 22.93
N GLU A 6 -1.76 -13.25 23.19
CA GLU A 6 -2.42 -12.65 24.35
C GLU A 6 -3.92 -12.39 24.16
N GLN A 7 -4.42 -12.29 22.91
CA GLN A 7 -5.81 -11.92 22.60
C GLN A 7 -6.68 -13.05 22.02
N GLY A 8 -6.18 -14.30 22.01
CA GLY A 8 -6.95 -15.45 21.52
C GLY A 8 -7.04 -15.58 20.00
N GLY A 9 -6.05 -15.04 19.26
CA GLY A 9 -5.94 -15.20 17.81
C GLY A 9 -5.76 -13.87 17.05
N LEU A 10 -5.73 -13.97 15.71
CA LEU A 10 -5.65 -12.82 14.83
C LEU A 10 -6.99 -12.06 14.83
N SER A 11 -6.95 -10.74 14.98
CA SER A 11 -8.13 -9.88 14.91
C SER A 11 -7.79 -8.51 14.32
N ALA A 12 -8.81 -7.74 13.93
CA ALA A 12 -8.62 -6.36 13.47
C ALA A 12 -7.95 -5.49 14.55
N GLU A 13 -8.26 -5.74 15.83
CA GLU A 13 -7.68 -5.00 16.96
C GLU A 13 -6.20 -5.34 17.16
N VAL A 14 -5.83 -6.62 17.06
CA VAL A 14 -4.41 -7.04 17.09
C VAL A 14 -3.61 -6.36 15.99
N ILE A 15 -4.19 -6.26 14.78
CA ILE A 15 -3.54 -5.57 13.66
C ILE A 15 -3.39 -4.08 13.96
N ARG A 16 -4.43 -3.39 14.44
CA ARG A 16 -4.34 -1.96 14.83
C ARG A 16 -3.26 -1.73 15.89
N LYS A 17 -3.19 -2.59 16.90
CA LYS A 17 -2.15 -2.53 17.93
C LYS A 17 -0.74 -2.72 17.36
N ALA A 18 -0.56 -3.64 16.41
CA ALA A 18 0.73 -3.83 15.75
C ALA A 18 1.18 -2.59 14.95
N PHE A 19 0.26 -1.92 14.25
CA PHE A 19 0.54 -0.64 13.59
C PHE A 19 0.90 0.46 14.60
N SER A 20 0.12 0.57 15.70
CA SER A 20 0.38 1.54 16.76
C SER A 20 1.72 1.31 17.46
N ALA A 21 2.09 0.04 17.71
CA ALA A 21 3.36 -0.31 18.32
C ALA A 21 4.54 0.05 17.40
N THR A 22 4.42 -0.25 16.10
CA THR A 22 5.43 0.11 15.08
C THR A 22 5.62 1.63 15.01
N GLU A 23 4.54 2.41 15.00
CA GLU A 23 4.61 3.88 15.01
C GLU A 23 5.29 4.43 16.28
N GLU A 24 4.94 3.90 17.45
CA GLU A 24 5.53 4.36 18.71
C GLU A 24 7.02 4.01 18.76
N GLU A 25 7.42 2.81 18.33
CA GLU A 25 8.83 2.41 18.24
C GLU A 25 9.61 3.33 17.29
N PHE A 26 9.05 3.63 16.12
CA PHE A 26 9.67 4.57 15.19
C PHE A 26 9.79 5.98 15.80
N LEU A 27 8.77 6.47 16.49
CA LEU A 27 8.83 7.75 17.20
C LEU A 27 9.95 7.77 18.25
N GLN A 28 10.18 6.66 18.96
CA GLN A 28 11.29 6.56 19.91
C GLN A 28 12.66 6.60 19.21
N ILE A 29 12.79 5.99 18.04
CA ILE A 29 14.00 6.11 17.20
C ILE A 29 14.23 7.56 16.81
N VAL A 30 13.20 8.27 16.33
CA VAL A 30 13.28 9.70 15.97
C VAL A 30 13.76 10.53 17.16
N LYS A 31 13.18 10.33 18.35
CA LYS A 31 13.56 11.07 19.57
C LYS A 31 15.02 10.80 19.97
N ARG A 32 15.47 9.55 19.91
CA ARG A 32 16.85 9.17 20.27
C ARG A 32 17.88 9.74 19.29
N SER A 33 17.52 9.80 18.01
CA SER A 33 18.39 10.31 16.95
C SER A 33 18.30 11.82 16.72
N TRP A 34 17.38 12.53 17.41
CA TRP A 34 17.00 13.91 17.10
C TRP A 34 18.18 14.88 16.96
N MET A 35 19.15 14.81 17.87
CA MET A 35 20.31 15.71 17.86
C MET A 35 21.32 15.39 16.75
N ALA A 36 21.40 14.13 16.32
CA ALA A 36 22.38 13.69 15.34
C ALA A 36 21.81 13.65 13.91
N GLN A 37 20.51 13.37 13.78
CA GLN A 37 19.85 13.12 12.51
C GLN A 37 18.36 13.57 12.55
N PRO A 38 18.07 14.86 12.71
CA PRO A 38 16.69 15.36 12.82
C PRO A 38 15.86 15.11 11.55
N GLU A 39 16.47 14.96 10.39
CA GLU A 39 15.78 14.70 9.12
C GLU A 39 15.02 13.37 9.11
N ILE A 40 15.36 12.43 10.00
CA ILE A 40 14.64 11.15 10.16
C ILE A 40 13.16 11.35 10.48
N ALA A 41 12.77 12.49 11.08
CA ALA A 41 11.37 12.80 11.35
C ALA A 41 10.55 13.03 10.08
N SER A 42 11.20 13.29 8.93
CA SER A 42 10.56 13.37 7.62
C SER A 42 10.47 12.03 6.89
N ALA A 43 11.09 10.98 7.43
CA ALA A 43 10.97 9.64 6.86
C ALA A 43 9.60 9.07 7.23
N GLY A 44 8.91 8.54 6.21
CA GLY A 44 7.61 7.94 6.35
C GLY A 44 7.39 6.84 5.32
N SER A 45 6.40 6.00 5.58
CA SER A 45 6.05 4.89 4.70
C SER A 45 4.57 4.56 4.76
N CYS A 46 3.99 4.28 3.60
CA CYS A 46 2.72 3.59 3.49
C CYS A 46 2.90 2.12 3.88
N CYS A 47 1.85 1.50 4.39
CA CYS A 47 1.86 0.08 4.73
C CYS A 47 0.54 -0.55 4.31
N LEU A 48 0.64 -1.60 3.49
CA LEU A 48 -0.49 -2.43 3.07
C LEU A 48 -0.22 -3.87 3.49
N LEU A 49 -1.16 -4.44 4.22
CA LEU A 49 -1.06 -5.77 4.81
C LEU A 49 -2.25 -6.62 4.33
N GLY A 50 -1.95 -7.83 3.86
CA GLY A 50 -2.94 -8.87 3.59
C GLY A 50 -2.59 -10.14 4.34
N ILE A 51 -3.50 -10.64 5.19
CA ILE A 51 -3.34 -11.89 5.94
C ILE A 51 -4.53 -12.80 5.69
N VAL A 52 -4.27 -14.08 5.40
CA VAL A 52 -5.28 -15.13 5.34
C VAL A 52 -5.09 -16.05 6.54
N SER A 53 -6.12 -16.19 7.37
CA SER A 53 -6.15 -17.10 8.53
C SER A 53 -7.58 -17.63 8.70
N ASP A 54 -7.75 -18.94 8.85
CA ASP A 54 -9.04 -19.56 9.18
C ASP A 54 -10.20 -19.12 8.25
N ASP A 55 -9.98 -19.17 6.93
CA ASP A 55 -10.90 -18.70 5.87
C ASP A 55 -11.26 -17.20 5.94
N LEU A 56 -10.59 -16.42 6.79
CA LEU A 56 -10.74 -14.98 6.87
C LEU A 56 -9.57 -14.28 6.16
N LEU A 57 -9.92 -13.31 5.33
CA LEU A 57 -9.00 -12.35 4.76
C LEU A 57 -9.06 -11.05 5.57
N TYR A 58 -7.91 -10.68 6.13
CA TYR A 58 -7.66 -9.41 6.78
C TYR A 58 -6.87 -8.53 5.82
N VAL A 59 -7.37 -7.33 5.55
CA VAL A 59 -6.66 -6.31 4.78
C VAL A 59 -6.56 -5.05 5.61
N ALA A 60 -5.33 -4.60 5.89
CA ALA A 60 -5.09 -3.33 6.55
C ALA A 60 -4.34 -2.39 5.61
N ASN A 61 -4.89 -1.17 5.43
CA ASN A 61 -4.29 -0.14 4.60
C ASN A 61 -3.92 1.08 5.44
N LEU A 62 -2.73 1.62 5.19
CA LEU A 62 -2.24 2.87 5.73
C LEU A 62 -1.47 3.61 4.63
N GLY A 63 -2.08 4.66 4.07
CA GLY A 63 -1.59 5.33 2.86
C GLY A 63 -2.36 4.94 1.62
N ASP A 64 -1.71 5.01 0.45
CA ASP A 64 -2.31 4.91 -0.88
C ASP A 64 -1.81 3.74 -1.73
N SER A 65 -1.13 2.79 -1.09
CA SER A 65 -1.09 1.42 -1.62
C SER A 65 -2.51 0.83 -1.62
N ARG A 66 -2.76 -0.14 -2.51
CA ARG A 66 -4.10 -0.67 -2.72
C ARG A 66 -4.12 -2.18 -2.85
N ALA A 67 -5.18 -2.78 -2.28
CA ALA A 67 -5.51 -4.19 -2.43
C ALA A 67 -6.74 -4.37 -3.34
N VAL A 68 -6.62 -5.23 -4.34
CA VAL A 68 -7.68 -5.55 -5.32
C VAL A 68 -7.86 -7.05 -5.40
N LEU A 69 -9.09 -7.51 -5.24
CA LEU A 69 -9.48 -8.92 -5.34
C LEU A 69 -9.96 -9.23 -6.76
N GLY A 70 -9.42 -10.29 -7.36
CA GLY A 70 -9.99 -10.90 -8.55
C GLY A 70 -11.10 -11.86 -8.14
N LYS A 71 -12.36 -11.50 -8.41
CA LYS A 71 -13.53 -12.27 -7.99
C LYS A 71 -14.33 -12.79 -9.17
N ARG A 72 -14.62 -14.09 -9.16
CA ARG A 72 -15.50 -14.72 -10.14
C ARG A 72 -16.96 -14.32 -9.87
N VAL A 73 -17.65 -13.92 -10.92
CA VAL A 73 -19.06 -13.57 -10.90
C VAL A 73 -19.78 -14.46 -11.91
N SER A 74 -20.76 -15.21 -11.43
CA SER A 74 -21.65 -15.98 -12.28
C SER A 74 -22.72 -15.06 -12.85
N VAL A 75 -22.87 -15.04 -14.17
CA VAL A 75 -23.95 -14.32 -14.84
C VAL A 75 -25.06 -15.32 -15.17
N ALA A 76 -26.29 -15.02 -14.74
CA ALA A 76 -27.44 -15.87 -15.04
C ALA A 76 -27.62 -16.00 -16.56
N GLY A 77 -27.54 -17.22 -17.07
CA GLY A 77 -27.72 -17.53 -18.49
C GLY A 77 -26.43 -17.79 -19.29
N GLU A 78 -25.24 -17.53 -18.73
CA GLU A 78 -23.98 -17.86 -19.40
C GLU A 78 -23.55 -19.32 -19.12
N LYS A 79 -23.37 -20.11 -20.18
CA LYS A 79 -22.71 -21.43 -20.10
C LYS A 79 -21.20 -21.24 -20.19
N GLY A 80 -20.51 -21.20 -19.06
CA GLY A 80 -19.05 -21.09 -19.02
C GLY A 80 -18.47 -20.90 -17.62
N ASN A 81 -17.14 -20.83 -17.52
CA ASN A 81 -16.47 -20.30 -16.33
C ASN A 81 -16.79 -18.80 -16.25
N GLY A 82 -17.60 -18.38 -15.28
CA GLY A 82 -18.09 -17.00 -15.15
C GLY A 82 -17.01 -15.91 -15.23
N ARG A 83 -17.42 -14.68 -15.53
CA ARG A 83 -16.53 -13.52 -15.67
C ARG A 83 -15.83 -13.22 -14.35
N VAL A 84 -14.57 -12.80 -14.41
CA VAL A 84 -13.86 -12.32 -13.22
C VAL A 84 -13.84 -10.79 -13.25
N VAL A 85 -14.13 -10.16 -12.11
CA VAL A 85 -14.13 -8.71 -11.94
C VAL A 85 -13.13 -8.29 -10.87
N ALA A 86 -12.69 -7.04 -10.96
CA ALA A 86 -11.91 -6.41 -9.91
C ALA A 86 -12.84 -5.90 -8.80
N GLU A 87 -12.59 -6.32 -7.57
CA GLU A 87 -13.23 -5.80 -6.36
C GLU A 87 -12.16 -5.12 -5.51
N ARG A 88 -12.16 -3.78 -5.46
CA ARG A 88 -11.23 -3.01 -4.63
C ARG A 88 -11.58 -3.20 -3.15
N LEU A 89 -10.60 -3.62 -2.34
CA LEU A 89 -10.79 -3.92 -0.92
C LEU A 89 -10.42 -2.76 0.02
N THR A 90 -9.68 -1.78 -0.50
CA THR A 90 -9.13 -0.65 0.28
C THR A 90 -9.47 0.68 -0.37
N THR A 91 -9.77 1.68 0.45
CA THR A 91 -9.78 3.09 0.02
C THR A 91 -8.38 3.66 0.18
N ASP A 92 -7.88 4.32 -0.86
CA ASP A 92 -6.59 5.00 -0.82
C ASP A 92 -6.69 6.20 0.13
N HIS A 93 -5.78 6.29 1.11
CA HIS A 93 -5.69 7.44 2.01
C HIS A 93 -4.89 8.58 1.38
N ASN A 94 -5.32 9.03 0.20
CA ASN A 94 -4.69 10.07 -0.59
C ASN A 94 -5.65 11.27 -0.74
N VAL A 95 -5.19 12.50 -0.54
CA VAL A 95 -6.05 13.70 -0.67
C VAL A 95 -6.46 14.02 -2.12
N GLY A 96 -5.95 13.27 -3.10
CA GLY A 96 -6.54 13.20 -4.44
C GLY A 96 -7.94 12.58 -4.44
N VAL A 97 -8.25 11.72 -3.45
CA VAL A 97 -9.60 11.20 -3.21
C VAL A 97 -10.42 12.27 -2.49
N GLU A 98 -11.57 12.63 -3.06
CA GLU A 98 -12.40 13.73 -2.56
C GLU A 98 -12.83 13.53 -1.10
N GLU A 99 -13.27 12.33 -0.72
CA GLU A 99 -13.73 12.06 0.64
C GLU A 99 -12.60 12.18 1.67
N VAL A 100 -11.37 11.75 1.32
CA VAL A 100 -10.19 11.92 2.18
C VAL A 100 -9.80 13.39 2.30
N ARG A 101 -9.90 14.14 1.20
CA ARG A 101 -9.66 15.59 1.21
C ARG A 101 -10.64 16.32 2.13
N LYS A 102 -11.94 16.04 2.00
CA LYS A 102 -12.99 16.58 2.88
C LYS A 102 -12.74 16.22 4.35
N GLU A 103 -12.33 14.97 4.63
CA GLU A 103 -11.98 14.53 5.98
C GLU A 103 -10.83 15.37 6.58
N VAL A 104 -9.75 15.58 5.81
CA VAL A 104 -8.61 16.40 6.25
C VAL A 104 -9.02 17.85 6.48
N GLU A 105 -9.79 18.44 5.57
CA GLU A 105 -10.31 19.81 5.68
C GLU A 105 -11.21 19.97 6.91
N ALA A 106 -12.12 19.02 7.15
CA ALA A 106 -13.03 19.04 8.31
C ALA A 106 -12.29 18.94 9.65
N ARG A 107 -11.15 18.24 9.72
CA ARG A 107 -10.29 18.17 10.91
C ARG A 107 -9.48 19.46 11.15
N HIS A 108 -9.37 20.32 10.14
CA HIS A 108 -8.58 21.56 10.17
C HIS A 108 -9.38 22.77 9.67
N PRO A 109 -10.55 23.07 10.27
CA PRO A 109 -11.43 24.14 9.79
C PRO A 109 -10.79 25.53 9.88
N ASP A 110 -9.74 25.66 10.70
CA ASP A 110 -8.99 26.88 10.95
C ASP A 110 -7.68 26.99 10.14
N ASP A 111 -7.49 26.13 9.13
CA ASP A 111 -6.38 26.17 8.17
C ASP A 111 -6.90 25.99 6.73
N ALA A 112 -7.31 27.10 6.11
CA ALA A 112 -7.80 27.11 4.72
C ALA A 112 -6.75 26.64 3.68
N LYS A 113 -5.49 26.46 4.07
CA LYS A 113 -4.41 25.94 3.21
C LYS A 113 -3.96 24.54 3.65
N ILE A 114 -4.78 23.81 4.42
CA ILE A 114 -4.44 22.48 4.89
C ILE A 114 -4.25 21.50 3.74
N VAL A 115 -5.12 21.58 2.72
CA VAL A 115 -5.03 20.83 1.47
C VAL A 115 -5.01 21.83 0.34
N ILE A 116 -4.01 21.75 -0.54
CA ILE A 116 -3.86 22.65 -1.69
C ILE A 116 -3.63 21.87 -2.96
N HIS A 117 -4.17 22.37 -4.06
CA HIS A 117 -3.89 21.83 -5.38
C HIS A 117 -2.60 22.45 -5.92
N ALA A 118 -1.54 21.65 -6.04
CA ALA A 118 -0.21 22.10 -6.45
C ALA A 118 0.41 21.10 -7.42
N ARG A 119 0.99 21.61 -8.52
CA ARG A 119 1.65 20.79 -9.56
C ARG A 119 0.72 19.72 -10.15
N GLY A 120 -0.56 20.05 -10.34
CA GLY A 120 -1.57 19.18 -10.94
C GLY A 120 -2.14 18.09 -10.02
N VAL A 121 -1.79 18.09 -8.74
CA VAL A 121 -2.30 17.11 -7.75
C VAL A 121 -2.64 17.80 -6.42
N TRP A 122 -3.54 17.19 -5.65
CA TRP A 122 -3.86 17.63 -4.29
C TRP A 122 -2.79 17.19 -3.31
N ARG A 123 -2.37 18.09 -2.40
CA ARG A 123 -1.33 17.84 -1.39
C ARG A 123 -1.69 18.48 -0.05
N ILE A 124 -1.39 17.79 1.04
CA ILE A 124 -1.41 18.33 2.40
C ILE A 124 -0.27 19.34 2.53
N LYS A 125 -0.62 20.61 2.83
CA LYS A 125 0.28 21.76 2.92
C LYS A 125 1.21 21.95 1.71
N GLY A 126 0.88 21.36 0.56
CA GLY A 126 1.73 21.36 -0.64
C GLY A 126 2.85 20.32 -0.67
N ILE A 127 2.92 19.43 0.33
CA ILE A 127 4.07 18.58 0.59
C ILE A 127 3.77 17.14 0.14
N ILE A 128 2.82 16.49 0.80
CA ILE A 128 2.55 15.05 0.66
C ILE A 128 1.11 14.80 0.21
N GLN A 129 0.86 13.71 -0.50
CA GLN A 129 -0.48 13.34 -0.97
C GLN A 129 -1.22 12.40 -0.01
N VAL A 130 -0.49 11.57 0.75
CA VAL A 130 -1.09 10.66 1.72
C VAL A 130 -1.52 11.37 2.99
N SER A 131 -2.66 10.97 3.55
CA SER A 131 -3.16 11.44 4.84
C SER A 131 -2.81 10.50 6.01
N ARG A 132 -2.26 9.31 5.70
CA ARG A 132 -1.89 8.30 6.68
C ARG A 132 -0.59 7.62 6.29
N SER A 133 0.28 7.38 7.27
CA SER A 133 1.58 6.70 7.11
C SER A 133 2.12 6.27 8.48
N ILE A 134 3.10 5.35 8.50
CA ILE A 134 4.03 5.20 9.61
C ILE A 134 5.13 6.24 9.42
N GLY A 135 5.60 6.88 10.49
CA GLY A 135 6.60 7.94 10.40
C GLY A 135 6.01 9.29 10.05
N ASP A 136 6.64 10.09 9.20
CA ASP A 136 6.24 11.48 8.92
C ASP A 136 5.96 12.27 10.22
N VAL A 137 6.80 12.04 11.24
CA VAL A 137 6.55 12.48 12.61
C VAL A 137 6.37 13.99 12.67
N TYR A 138 7.10 14.74 11.84
CA TYR A 138 6.97 16.20 11.76
C TYR A 138 5.55 16.68 11.36
N LEU A 139 4.75 15.84 10.67
CA LEU A 139 3.35 16.12 10.31
C LEU A 139 2.34 15.64 11.37
N LYS A 140 2.80 14.86 12.34
CA LYS A 140 2.01 14.32 13.45
C LYS A 140 2.28 15.04 14.78
N LYS A 141 3.48 15.62 14.93
CA LYS A 141 3.96 16.31 16.14
C LYS A 141 4.36 17.75 15.77
N PRO A 142 3.42 18.73 15.83
CA PRO A 142 3.69 20.11 15.46
C PRO A 142 4.90 20.74 16.17
N GLU A 143 5.18 20.30 17.40
CA GLU A 143 6.36 20.70 18.16
C GLU A 143 7.68 20.35 17.45
N MET A 144 7.77 19.21 16.77
CA MET A 144 8.99 18.80 16.04
C MET A 144 9.16 19.59 14.74
N SER A 145 8.07 19.89 14.02
CA SER A 145 8.12 20.76 12.82
C SER A 145 8.56 22.20 13.14
N ARG A 146 8.26 22.67 14.36
CA ARG A 146 8.61 24.02 14.83
C ARG A 146 10.02 24.13 15.40
N ASP A 147 10.68 23.00 15.66
CA ASP A 147 12.01 22.98 16.25
C ASP A 147 13.06 23.54 15.25
N PRO A 148 13.91 24.49 15.67
CA PRO A 148 14.95 25.05 14.82
C PRO A 148 15.92 24.01 14.21
N LEU A 149 16.17 22.88 14.89
CA LEU A 149 17.03 21.82 14.37
C LEU A 149 16.44 21.19 13.11
N PHE A 150 15.13 20.92 13.11
CA PHE A 150 14.46 20.33 11.94
C PHE A 150 14.33 21.33 10.78
N GLN A 151 14.12 22.61 11.10
CA GLN A 151 13.98 23.67 10.10
C GLN A 151 15.25 23.93 9.28
N GLN A 152 16.42 23.44 9.73
CA GLN A 152 17.64 23.47 8.94
C GLN A 152 17.55 22.57 7.69
N PHE A 153 16.66 21.58 7.68
CA PHE A 153 16.55 20.57 6.63
C PHE A 153 15.28 20.67 5.78
N GLY A 154 14.32 21.51 6.18
CA GLY A 154 13.04 21.62 5.50
C GLY A 154 12.32 22.94 5.75
N THR A 155 11.35 23.24 4.90
CA THR A 155 10.51 24.43 5.08
C THR A 155 9.61 24.23 6.30
N PRO A 156 9.55 25.21 7.24
CA PRO A 156 8.64 25.14 8.37
C PRO A 156 7.20 24.91 7.89
N VAL A 157 6.56 23.88 8.42
CA VAL A 157 5.15 23.58 8.11
C VAL A 157 4.31 24.05 9.28
N PRO A 158 3.62 25.20 9.17
CA PRO A 158 2.80 25.71 10.26
C PRO A 158 1.58 24.81 10.43
N LEU A 159 1.66 23.91 11.40
CA LEU A 159 0.59 23.02 11.83
C LEU A 159 0.17 23.40 13.24
N LYS A 160 -1.13 23.48 13.50
CA LYS A 160 -1.67 23.66 14.86
C LYS A 160 -1.90 22.33 15.58
N ARG A 161 -2.10 21.25 14.83
CA ARG A 161 -2.35 19.88 15.29
C ARG A 161 -1.84 18.88 14.27
N ALA A 162 -1.82 17.59 14.63
CA ALA A 162 -1.45 16.51 13.72
C ALA A 162 -2.35 16.51 12.47
N VAL A 163 -1.74 16.51 11.28
CA VAL A 163 -2.49 16.44 10.02
C VAL A 163 -2.60 15.01 9.49
N MET A 164 -1.61 14.18 9.82
CA MET A 164 -1.58 12.75 9.47
C MET A 164 -1.85 11.85 10.67
N THR A 165 -2.22 10.59 10.41
CA THR A 165 -2.39 9.55 11.43
C THR A 165 -1.68 8.25 11.01
N ALA A 166 -1.24 7.45 11.99
CA ALA A 166 -0.72 6.09 11.78
C ALA A 166 -1.81 5.01 11.96
N GLU A 167 -3.07 5.41 12.06
CA GLU A 167 -4.18 4.48 12.25
C GLU A 167 -4.63 3.86 10.91
N PRO A 168 -4.49 2.53 10.73
CA PRO A 168 -4.87 1.88 9.48
C PRO A 168 -6.39 1.79 9.34
N SER A 169 -6.90 1.71 8.11
CA SER A 169 -8.22 1.10 7.88
C SER A 169 -8.04 -0.42 7.82
N VAL A 170 -8.91 -1.17 8.50
CA VAL A 170 -8.83 -2.64 8.55
C VAL A 170 -10.17 -3.22 8.15
N THR A 171 -10.15 -4.05 7.11
CA THR A 171 -11.31 -4.80 6.63
C THR A 171 -11.06 -6.27 6.92
N VAL A 172 -12.06 -6.94 7.49
CA VAL A 172 -12.07 -8.39 7.71
C VAL A 172 -13.23 -8.97 6.94
N ARG A 173 -12.98 -10.01 6.15
CA ARG A 173 -14.04 -10.70 5.43
C ARG A 173 -13.79 -12.18 5.35
N LYS A 174 -14.88 -12.95 5.25
CA LYS A 174 -14.80 -14.36 4.91
C LYS A 174 -14.50 -14.54 3.43
N LEU A 175 -13.54 -15.41 3.12
CA LEU A 175 -13.24 -15.84 1.78
C LEU A 175 -14.34 -16.76 1.25
N ASN A 176 -14.69 -16.58 -0.02
CA ASN A 176 -15.68 -17.38 -0.72
C ASN A 176 -15.02 -18.10 -1.91
N PRO A 177 -15.56 -19.24 -2.38
CA PRO A 177 -15.01 -20.00 -3.51
C PRO A 177 -14.80 -19.18 -4.80
N GLU A 178 -15.52 -18.07 -4.94
CA GLU A 178 -15.41 -17.13 -6.05
C GLU A 178 -14.18 -16.22 -5.98
N ASP A 179 -13.57 -16.07 -4.81
CA ASP A 179 -12.42 -15.19 -4.58
C ASP A 179 -11.15 -15.90 -5.09
N MET A 180 -10.59 -15.44 -6.22
CA MET A 180 -9.57 -16.21 -6.95
C MET A 180 -8.14 -15.84 -6.56
N PHE A 181 -7.87 -14.55 -6.39
CA PHE A 181 -6.55 -14.03 -6.04
C PHE A 181 -6.65 -12.61 -5.51
N LEU A 182 -5.64 -12.20 -4.76
CA LEU A 182 -5.46 -10.86 -4.23
C LEU A 182 -4.22 -10.21 -4.84
N ILE A 183 -4.36 -8.99 -5.36
CA ILE A 183 -3.25 -8.14 -5.80
C ILE A 183 -3.04 -7.08 -4.72
N LEU A 184 -1.84 -7.04 -4.12
CA LEU A 184 -1.40 -5.96 -3.24
C LEU A 184 -0.29 -5.22 -3.98
N ALA A 185 -0.42 -3.91 -4.15
CA ALA A 185 0.62 -3.14 -4.81
C ALA A 185 0.70 -1.69 -4.32
N THR A 186 1.88 -1.10 -4.49
CA THR A 186 2.10 0.34 -4.28
C THR A 186 1.39 1.16 -5.35
N ASP A 187 1.14 2.43 -5.05
CA ASP A 187 0.58 3.43 -5.96
C ASP A 187 1.30 3.49 -7.31
N GLY A 188 2.63 3.27 -7.36
CA GLY A 188 3.38 3.18 -8.61
C GLY A 188 2.80 2.20 -9.65
N LEU A 189 2.10 1.14 -9.23
CA LEU A 189 1.32 0.29 -10.15
C LEU A 189 0.01 0.97 -10.56
N TRP A 190 -0.75 1.43 -9.56
CA TRP A 190 -2.12 1.92 -9.68
C TRP A 190 -2.24 3.29 -10.35
N GLU A 191 -1.16 4.06 -10.43
CA GLU A 191 -1.06 5.26 -11.27
C GLU A 191 -1.03 4.91 -12.77
N GLN A 192 -0.63 3.69 -13.12
CA GLN A 192 -0.39 3.27 -14.49
C GLN A 192 -1.45 2.30 -15.01
N LEU A 193 -1.96 1.41 -14.16
CA LEU A 193 -2.96 0.40 -14.52
C LEU A 193 -4.26 0.60 -13.72
N SER A 194 -5.40 0.37 -14.37
CA SER A 194 -6.67 0.25 -13.65
C SER A 194 -6.78 -1.08 -12.91
N ASP A 195 -7.69 -1.15 -11.94
CA ASP A 195 -7.95 -2.37 -11.17
C ASP A 195 -8.34 -3.53 -12.11
N GLU A 196 -9.20 -3.26 -13.09
CA GLU A 196 -9.64 -4.24 -14.09
C GLU A 196 -8.49 -4.70 -14.99
N ALA A 197 -7.64 -3.78 -15.46
CA ALA A 197 -6.51 -4.14 -16.31
C ALA A 197 -5.52 -5.06 -15.58
N ALA A 198 -5.26 -4.80 -14.29
CA ALA A 198 -4.41 -5.65 -13.47
C ALA A 198 -5.02 -7.05 -13.26
N VAL A 199 -6.31 -7.12 -12.94
CA VAL A 199 -7.04 -8.39 -12.79
C VAL A 199 -7.05 -9.19 -14.10
N ASP A 200 -7.33 -8.54 -15.23
CA ASP A 200 -7.28 -9.14 -16.56
C ASP A 200 -5.90 -9.72 -16.89
N MET A 201 -4.84 -9.00 -16.55
CA MET A 201 -3.47 -9.47 -16.74
C MET A 201 -3.19 -10.73 -15.93
N VAL A 202 -3.60 -10.78 -14.65
CA VAL A 202 -3.42 -11.98 -13.80
C VAL A 202 -4.15 -13.18 -14.38
N LEU A 203 -5.34 -12.99 -14.95
CA LEU A 203 -6.14 -14.07 -15.54
C LEU A 203 -5.58 -14.60 -16.86
N LYS A 204 -5.09 -13.71 -17.72
CA LYS A 204 -4.65 -14.03 -19.09
C LYS A 204 -3.22 -14.56 -19.17
N ASN A 205 -2.49 -14.60 -18.05
CA ASN A 205 -1.08 -14.95 -18.02
C ASN A 205 -0.77 -16.06 -17.00
N PRO A 206 0.34 -16.80 -17.17
CA PRO A 206 0.79 -17.77 -16.19
C PRO A 206 1.08 -17.11 -14.83
N ARG A 207 0.74 -17.81 -13.75
CA ARG A 207 0.98 -17.39 -12.36
C ARG A 207 2.45 -17.08 -12.09
N ALA A 208 3.37 -17.92 -12.58
CA ALA A 208 4.80 -17.77 -12.33
C ALA A 208 5.37 -16.49 -12.99
N GLY A 209 5.82 -15.52 -12.19
CA GLY A 209 6.33 -14.24 -12.66
C GLY A 209 5.25 -13.24 -13.09
N ILE A 210 4.02 -13.38 -12.58
CA ILE A 210 2.93 -12.46 -12.85
C ILE A 210 3.16 -11.06 -12.26
N ALA A 211 3.74 -10.96 -11.06
CA ALA A 211 4.05 -9.68 -10.43
C ALA A 211 5.05 -8.88 -11.29
N ARG A 212 6.09 -9.55 -11.79
CA ARG A 212 7.05 -8.95 -12.74
C ARG A 212 6.38 -8.49 -14.03
N ARG A 213 5.40 -9.24 -14.55
CA ARG A 213 4.64 -8.84 -15.74
C ARG A 213 3.77 -7.60 -15.48
N LEU A 214 3.11 -7.52 -14.33
CA LEU A 214 2.36 -6.34 -13.90
C LEU A 214 3.27 -5.11 -13.80
N VAL A 215 4.43 -5.24 -13.15
CA VAL A 215 5.43 -4.15 -13.07
C VAL A 215 5.91 -3.73 -14.46
N ARG A 216 6.20 -4.68 -15.35
CA ARG A 216 6.60 -4.37 -16.73
C ARG A 216 5.51 -3.59 -17.47
N ALA A 217 4.26 -4.01 -17.37
CA ALA A 217 3.14 -3.31 -18.03
C ALA A 217 2.96 -1.88 -17.49
N ALA A 218 3.05 -1.68 -16.17
CA ALA A 218 2.99 -0.35 -15.59
C ALA A 218 4.13 0.56 -16.08
N LEU A 219 5.36 0.04 -16.16
CA LEU A 219 6.50 0.78 -16.72
C LEU A 219 6.35 1.07 -18.23
N GLN A 220 5.70 0.18 -18.98
CA GLN A 220 5.37 0.42 -20.39
C GLN A 220 4.35 1.55 -20.55
N GLU A 221 3.30 1.58 -19.73
CA GLU A 221 2.33 2.67 -19.73
C GLU A 221 2.92 3.99 -19.24
N ALA A 222 3.79 3.96 -18.22
CA ALA A 222 4.53 5.13 -17.78
C ALA A 222 5.43 5.68 -18.91
N ALA A 223 6.14 4.81 -19.63
CA ALA A 223 6.95 5.20 -20.78
C ALA A 223 6.10 5.85 -21.88
N LYS A 224 4.95 5.24 -22.21
CA LYS A 224 4.01 5.76 -23.21
C LYS A 224 3.48 7.15 -22.83
N LYS A 225 3.08 7.37 -21.57
CA LYS A 225 2.62 8.68 -21.07
C LYS A 225 3.69 9.77 -21.14
N ARG A 226 4.97 9.38 -21.14
CA ARG A 226 6.13 10.27 -21.23
C ARG A 226 6.75 10.32 -22.62
N GLU A 227 6.14 9.67 -23.61
CA GLU A 227 6.66 9.55 -24.98
C GLU A 227 8.10 8.98 -25.03
N MET A 228 8.41 8.06 -24.11
CA MET A 228 9.70 7.40 -23.98
C MET A 228 9.64 5.94 -24.43
N ILE A 229 10.79 5.39 -24.79
CA ILE A 229 10.93 3.93 -24.98
C ILE A 229 11.14 3.23 -23.63
N TYR A 230 10.59 2.02 -23.50
CA TYR A 230 10.67 1.22 -22.27
C TYR A 230 12.12 0.99 -21.77
N LYS A 231 13.08 0.85 -22.70
CA LYS A 231 14.49 0.63 -22.35
C LYS A 231 15.11 1.83 -21.63
N ASP A 232 14.61 3.04 -21.90
CA ASP A 232 15.17 4.25 -21.34
C ASP A 232 14.55 4.54 -19.97
N ILE A 233 13.23 4.35 -19.82
CA ILE A 233 12.56 4.55 -18.52
C ILE A 233 13.11 3.61 -17.44
N THR A 234 13.48 2.38 -17.81
CA THR A 234 14.03 1.38 -16.87
C THR A 234 15.46 1.67 -16.42
N LYS A 235 16.16 2.59 -17.09
CA LYS A 235 17.53 2.99 -16.78
C LYS A 235 17.64 4.31 -16.03
N ILE A 236 16.51 4.97 -15.76
CA ILE A 236 16.52 6.26 -15.08
C ILE A 236 16.99 6.09 -13.63
N GLU A 237 17.96 6.91 -13.23
CA GLU A 237 18.56 6.86 -11.90
C GLU A 237 17.62 7.39 -10.81
N LYS A 238 17.78 6.89 -9.57
CA LYS A 238 16.87 7.13 -8.43
C LYS A 238 16.58 8.61 -8.14
N GLY A 239 17.51 9.52 -8.45
CA GLY A 239 17.34 10.97 -8.20
C GLY A 239 16.28 11.63 -9.09
N VAL A 240 16.25 11.30 -10.39
CA VAL A 240 15.31 11.91 -11.35
C VAL A 240 14.17 10.97 -11.75
N ARG A 241 14.25 9.68 -11.38
CA ARG A 241 13.25 8.65 -11.73
C ARG A 241 11.82 9.03 -11.33
N ARG A 242 11.63 9.64 -10.16
CA ARG A 242 10.31 10.06 -9.67
C ARG A 242 9.61 11.13 -10.54
N TYR A 243 10.33 11.80 -11.45
CA TYR A 243 9.69 12.64 -12.47
C TYR A 243 8.99 11.82 -13.56
N PHE A 244 9.37 10.55 -13.73
CA PHE A 244 8.89 9.68 -14.79
C PHE A 244 7.93 8.62 -14.24
N HIS A 245 8.30 7.94 -13.17
CA HIS A 245 7.49 6.94 -12.47
C HIS A 245 7.98 6.72 -11.03
N ASP A 246 7.11 6.21 -10.16
CA ASP A 246 7.50 5.84 -8.80
C ASP A 246 8.07 4.41 -8.71
N ASP A 247 8.55 4.03 -7.52
CA ASP A 247 8.84 2.64 -7.19
C ASP A 247 7.57 1.78 -7.25
N ILE A 248 7.69 0.60 -7.85
CA ILE A 248 6.55 -0.30 -8.07
C ILE A 248 6.84 -1.62 -7.39
N THR A 249 6.03 -1.96 -6.39
CA THR A 249 6.06 -3.28 -5.75
C THR A 249 4.70 -3.94 -5.91
N VAL A 250 4.69 -5.21 -6.29
CA VAL A 250 3.48 -6.00 -6.54
C VAL A 250 3.62 -7.36 -5.87
N ILE A 251 2.55 -7.77 -5.20
CA ILE A 251 2.35 -9.11 -4.65
C ILE A 251 1.05 -9.65 -5.23
N VAL A 252 1.08 -10.86 -5.80
CA VAL A 252 -0.13 -11.59 -6.19
C VAL A 252 -0.23 -12.86 -5.38
N MET A 253 -1.28 -12.96 -4.56
CA MET A 253 -1.58 -14.11 -3.71
C MET A 253 -2.75 -14.88 -4.30
N PHE A 254 -2.52 -16.14 -4.70
CA PHE A 254 -3.60 -16.99 -5.23
C PHE A 254 -4.36 -17.67 -4.10
N LEU A 255 -5.69 -17.56 -4.15
CA LEU A 255 -6.62 -18.08 -3.15
C LEU A 255 -7.17 -19.42 -3.65
N ASP A 256 -6.27 -20.40 -3.77
CA ASP A 256 -6.65 -21.72 -4.28
C ASP A 256 -7.64 -22.38 -3.31
N HIS A 257 -8.88 -22.55 -3.76
CA HIS A 257 -9.85 -23.40 -3.09
C HIS A 257 -9.61 -24.85 -3.52
N PRO A 258 -9.37 -25.80 -2.59
CA PRO A 258 -9.32 -27.21 -2.92
C PRO A 258 -10.69 -27.62 -3.47
N SER A 259 -10.77 -27.68 -4.80
CA SER A 259 -11.95 -28.15 -5.50
C SER A 259 -12.04 -29.66 -5.25
N GLY A 260 -13.01 -30.08 -4.42
CA GLY A 260 -13.04 -31.42 -3.86
C GLY A 260 -13.01 -32.55 -4.91
N ARG A 261 -11.98 -33.40 -4.83
CA ARG A 261 -12.06 -34.85 -5.12
C ARG A 261 -10.82 -35.63 -4.64
N LEU A 262 -10.37 -35.42 -3.41
CA LEU A 262 -9.56 -36.42 -2.72
C LEU A 262 -10.05 -36.56 -1.27
N ARG A 263 -10.77 -37.65 -1.03
CA ARG A 263 -11.12 -38.12 0.32
C ARG A 263 -9.83 -38.68 0.93
N ALA A 264 -8.93 -37.80 1.38
CA ALA A 264 -7.82 -38.19 2.23
C ALA A 264 -8.30 -38.17 3.69
N LYS A 265 -8.05 -39.27 4.40
CA LYS A 265 -8.45 -39.46 5.80
C LYS A 265 -7.91 -38.34 6.68
N ALA A 266 -8.71 -37.98 7.68
CA ALA A 266 -8.42 -37.00 8.71
C ALA A 266 -6.99 -37.11 9.27
N SER A 267 -6.24 -36.02 9.16
CA SER A 267 -5.25 -35.59 10.13
C SER A 267 -5.23 -34.06 10.10
N SER A 268 -5.52 -33.46 11.25
CA SER A 268 -5.59 -32.02 11.47
C SER A 268 -4.29 -31.29 11.09
N VAL A 269 -4.28 -30.63 9.94
CA VAL A 269 -3.43 -29.47 9.65
C VAL A 269 -4.20 -28.60 8.65
N ASP A 270 -4.98 -27.63 9.15
CA ASP A 270 -5.49 -26.55 8.33
C ASP A 270 -4.33 -25.59 8.05
N CYS A 271 -3.78 -25.68 6.84
CA CYS A 271 -2.88 -24.66 6.32
C CYS A 271 -3.28 -24.35 4.87
N VAL A 272 -3.92 -23.19 4.67
CA VAL A 272 -4.04 -22.61 3.34
C VAL A 272 -2.64 -22.14 2.94
N SER A 273 -1.90 -22.98 2.19
CA SER A 273 -0.65 -22.53 1.56
C SER A 273 -1.00 -21.73 0.30
N SER A 274 -1.28 -20.43 0.44
CA SER A 274 -1.48 -19.56 -0.72
C SER A 274 -0.12 -19.22 -1.36
N PRO A 275 0.18 -19.68 -2.59
CA PRO A 275 1.43 -19.29 -3.25
C PRO A 275 1.37 -17.80 -3.60
N ALA A 276 2.42 -17.06 -3.20
CA ALA A 276 2.58 -15.64 -3.51
C ALA A 276 3.71 -15.43 -4.54
N ASP A 277 3.45 -14.58 -5.54
CA ASP A 277 4.46 -14.09 -6.49
C ASP A 277 4.75 -12.61 -6.14
N ILE A 278 6.00 -12.29 -5.81
CA ILE A 278 6.43 -10.96 -5.32
C ILE A 278 7.47 -10.38 -6.27
N TYR A 279 7.32 -9.11 -6.64
CA TYR A 279 8.33 -8.39 -7.42
C TYR A 279 8.35 -6.90 -7.05
N SER A 280 9.55 -6.33 -6.88
CA SER A 280 9.78 -4.90 -6.69
C SER A 280 10.71 -4.37 -7.77
N SER A 281 10.40 -3.20 -8.33
CA SER A 281 11.25 -2.50 -9.30
C SER A 281 12.37 -1.67 -8.67
N SER A 282 12.48 -1.67 -7.34
CA SER A 282 13.55 -0.96 -6.66
C SER A 282 14.91 -1.62 -6.97
N ASN A 283 15.72 -0.99 -7.82
CA ASN A 283 17.08 -1.45 -8.10
C ASN A 283 17.92 -1.34 -6.81
N GLY A 284 18.10 -2.46 -6.13
CA GLY A 284 19.08 -2.67 -5.06
C GLY A 284 20.03 -3.78 -5.45
N SER A 285 21.00 -3.48 -6.33
CA SER A 285 22.25 -4.25 -6.29
C SER A 285 23.15 -3.56 -5.27
N ASN A 286 23.21 -4.14 -4.08
CA ASN A 286 24.41 -4.04 -3.26
C ASN A 286 25.53 -4.65 -4.10
N LYS A 287 26.47 -3.83 -4.57
CA LYS A 287 27.79 -4.35 -4.92
C LYS A 287 28.52 -4.55 -3.60
N ASP A 288 28.36 -5.73 -3.03
CA ASP A 288 29.37 -6.28 -2.13
C ASP A 288 30.50 -6.89 -2.96
N HIS A 289 31.72 -6.60 -2.49
CA HIS A 289 33.04 -7.12 -2.87
C HIS A 289 33.73 -6.56 -4.12
N SER A 290 34.60 -5.58 -3.89
CA SER A 290 36.05 -5.80 -3.79
C SER A 290 36.74 -4.57 -3.21
#